data_AF-A0A1V4J7F5-F1
#
_entry.id   AF-A0A1V4J7F5-F1
#
_cell.length_a   1.000
_cell.length_b   1.000
_cell.length_c   1.000
_cell.angle_alpha   90.00
_cell.angle_beta   90.00
_cell.angle_gamma   90.00
#
_symmetry.space_group_name_H-M   'P 1'
#
loop_
_entity.id
_entity.type
_entity.pdbx_description
1 polymer ?
#
loop_
_entity_poly.entity_id
_entity_poly.type
_entity_poly.pdbx_seq_one_letter_code
_entity_poly.pdbx_strand_id
1 'polypeptide(L)'
;MRIHSLENVDKALQFLKEQRVHLENVGSHDIVDGNHRLTLGLIWTIILRFQIQVIKIKTEDNRETRSAKDALLLWCQMKTAGYPEVNIQNFTTSWRDGLAFNALIHRHRPDLIDFHKLTKSNATYNLQQAFNTAEQQLGLSKLLDPEDVNMEDPDEKSIITYVVSFYHYFSKMKALAVEGKRIGKNIPSQLPRTSHPRGGITRNIPTPW
;
A
#
# COMPACT_ATOMS: atom_id res chain seq x y z
N MET A 1 -16.08 -25.77 25.06
CA MET A 1 -16.93 -26.84 24.47
C MET A 1 -17.23 -26.49 23.02
N ARG A 2 -17.34 -27.47 22.10
CA ARG A 2 -17.58 -27.25 20.65
C ARG A 2 -18.76 -26.31 20.38
N ILE A 3 -19.81 -26.40 21.19
CA ILE A 3 -20.99 -25.52 21.12
C ILE A 3 -20.65 -24.03 21.25
N HIS A 4 -19.70 -23.66 22.13
CA HIS A 4 -19.26 -22.27 22.26
C HIS A 4 -18.49 -21.80 21.02
N SER A 5 -17.70 -22.68 20.40
CA SER A 5 -16.98 -22.37 19.17
C SER A 5 -17.95 -22.12 18.01
N LEU A 6 -18.99 -22.96 17.89
CA LEU A 6 -20.04 -22.78 16.87
C LEU A 6 -20.75 -21.44 17.03
N GLU A 7 -21.18 -21.10 18.25
CA GLU A 7 -21.86 -19.84 18.53
C GLU A 7 -20.97 -18.62 18.24
N ASN A 8 -19.68 -18.70 18.58
CA ASN A 8 -18.72 -17.63 18.28
C ASN A 8 -18.53 -17.43 16.78
N VAL A 9 -18.42 -18.52 16.01
CA VAL A 9 -18.29 -18.44 14.56
C VAL A 9 -19.60 -17.92 13.93
N ASP A 10 -20.76 -18.36 14.40
CA ASP A 10 -22.06 -17.86 13.90
C ASP A 10 -22.20 -16.35 14.09
N LYS A 11 -21.78 -15.81 15.25
CA LYS A 11 -21.74 -14.36 15.48
C LYS A 11 -20.81 -13.65 14.49
N ALA A 12 -19.64 -14.21 14.21
CA ALA A 12 -18.71 -13.65 13.23
C ALA A 12 -19.30 -13.69 11.80
N LEU A 13 -19.88 -14.83 11.38
CA LEU A 13 -20.52 -14.95 10.07
C LEU A 13 -21.72 -14.01 9.93
N GLN A 14 -22.49 -13.80 11.00
CA GLN A 14 -23.60 -12.86 11.03
C GLN A 14 -23.12 -11.42 10.81
N PHE A 15 -22.06 -10.99 11.51
CA PHE A 15 -21.44 -9.68 11.27
C PHE A 15 -20.97 -9.52 9.82
N LEU A 16 -20.35 -10.55 9.23
CA LEU A 16 -19.91 -10.49 7.84
C LEU A 16 -21.09 -10.32 6.86
N LYS A 17 -22.22 -11.00 7.09
CA LYS A 17 -23.45 -10.80 6.31
C LYS A 17 -23.95 -9.35 6.40
N GLU A 18 -23.95 -8.76 7.59
CA GLU A 18 -24.35 -7.36 7.82
C GLU A 18 -23.43 -6.38 7.07
N GLN A 19 -22.13 -6.69 6.97
CA GLN A 19 -21.17 -5.92 6.19
C GLN A 19 -21.25 -6.17 4.66
N ARG A 20 -22.27 -6.91 4.20
CA ARG A 20 -22.49 -7.29 2.79
C ARG A 20 -21.36 -8.16 2.23
N VAL A 21 -20.78 -9.03 3.04
CA VAL A 21 -19.86 -10.08 2.60
C VAL A 21 -20.72 -11.25 2.07
N HIS A 22 -20.44 -11.71 0.85
CA HIS A 22 -21.13 -12.85 0.27
C HIS A 22 -20.54 -14.16 0.81
N LEU A 23 -21.28 -14.83 1.69
CA LEU A 23 -20.89 -16.13 2.27
C LEU A 23 -21.52 -17.26 1.44
N GLU A 24 -20.82 -17.74 0.43
CA GLU A 24 -21.28 -18.88 -0.37
C GLU A 24 -20.90 -20.19 0.30
N ASN A 25 -21.90 -20.98 0.71
CA ASN A 25 -21.73 -22.35 1.22
C ASN A 25 -20.79 -22.47 2.44
N VAL A 26 -20.77 -21.47 3.32
CA VAL A 26 -20.01 -21.50 4.58
C VAL A 26 -20.96 -21.46 5.78
N GLY A 27 -20.85 -22.47 6.64
CA GLY A 27 -21.48 -22.52 7.96
C GLY A 27 -20.45 -22.54 9.10
N SER A 28 -20.89 -22.32 10.33
CA SER A 28 -20.01 -22.34 11.51
C SER A 28 -19.35 -23.70 11.73
N HIS A 29 -20.07 -24.79 11.46
CA HIS A 29 -19.54 -26.15 11.55
C HIS A 29 -18.36 -26.38 10.59
N ASP A 30 -18.40 -25.83 9.36
CA ASP A 30 -17.30 -25.94 8.40
C ASP A 30 -15.99 -25.36 8.95
N ILE A 31 -16.09 -24.25 9.70
CA ILE A 31 -14.92 -23.58 10.28
C ILE A 31 -14.45 -24.30 11.55
N VAL A 32 -15.39 -24.65 12.44
CA VAL A 32 -15.08 -25.31 13.72
C VAL A 32 -14.50 -26.70 13.52
N ASP A 33 -14.98 -27.43 12.51
CA ASP A 33 -14.53 -28.78 12.20
C ASP A 33 -13.32 -28.80 11.24
N GLY A 34 -12.82 -27.62 10.82
CA GLY A 34 -11.53 -27.51 10.11
C GLY A 34 -11.59 -27.77 8.61
N ASN A 35 -12.69 -27.44 7.93
CA ASN A 35 -12.76 -27.51 6.47
C ASN A 35 -11.83 -26.45 5.85
N HIS A 36 -10.61 -26.86 5.48
CA HIS A 36 -9.56 -25.95 4.99
C HIS A 36 -10.00 -25.15 3.76
N ARG A 37 -10.70 -25.78 2.81
CA ARG A 37 -11.14 -25.11 1.58
C ARG A 37 -12.12 -23.99 1.88
N LEU A 38 -13.12 -24.25 2.73
CA LEU A 38 -14.13 -23.25 3.11
C LEU A 38 -13.55 -22.19 4.04
N THR A 39 -12.62 -22.56 4.91
CA THR A 39 -11.89 -21.62 5.78
C THR A 39 -11.06 -20.64 4.93
N LEU A 40 -10.26 -21.14 3.98
CA LEU A 40 -9.49 -20.28 3.07
C LEU A 40 -10.40 -19.43 2.17
N GLY A 41 -11.52 -19.99 1.70
CA GLY A 41 -12.54 -19.26 0.97
C GLY A 41 -13.10 -18.09 1.79
N LEU A 42 -13.45 -18.32 3.06
CA LEU A 42 -13.95 -17.31 3.98
C LEU A 42 -12.94 -16.19 4.21
N ILE A 43 -11.68 -16.54 4.52
CA ILE A 43 -10.61 -15.56 4.72
C ILE A 43 -10.41 -14.71 3.46
N TRP A 44 -10.41 -15.33 2.28
CA TRP A 44 -10.32 -14.60 1.02
C TRP A 44 -11.47 -13.62 0.83
N THR A 45 -12.72 -14.02 1.08
CA THR A 45 -13.87 -13.13 0.92
C THR A 45 -13.80 -11.94 1.88
N ILE A 46 -13.27 -12.14 3.10
CA ILE A 46 -13.01 -11.06 4.06
C ILE A 46 -11.96 -10.08 3.49
N ILE A 47 -10.82 -10.58 3.01
CA ILE A 47 -9.76 -9.74 2.40
C ILE A 47 -10.33 -8.98 1.18
N LEU A 48 -11.06 -9.68 0.31
CA LEU A 48 -11.70 -9.10 -0.87
C LEU A 48 -12.63 -7.94 -0.49
N ARG A 49 -13.50 -8.15 0.50
CA ARG A 49 -14.51 -7.14 0.88
C ARG A 49 -13.92 -5.92 1.58
N PHE A 50 -12.97 -6.12 2.49
CA PHE A 50 -12.49 -5.06 3.38
C PHE A 50 -11.20 -4.40 2.89
N GLN A 51 -10.32 -5.15 2.23
CA GLN A 51 -9.02 -4.64 1.80
C GLN A 51 -8.99 -4.29 0.31
N ILE A 52 -9.63 -5.10 -0.54
CA ILE A 52 -9.57 -4.88 -2.00
C ILE A 52 -10.71 -3.98 -2.48
N GLN A 53 -11.98 -4.29 -2.17
CA GLN A 53 -13.14 -3.57 -2.70
C GLN A 53 -13.25 -2.10 -2.28
N VAL A 54 -12.47 -1.67 -1.29
CA VAL A 54 -12.39 -0.26 -0.87
C VAL A 54 -11.46 0.57 -1.76
N ILE A 55 -10.64 -0.07 -2.60
CA ILE A 55 -9.69 0.58 -3.50
C ILE A 55 -10.44 1.27 -4.64
N LYS A 56 -10.19 2.56 -4.81
CA LYS A 56 -10.76 3.38 -5.87
C LYS A 56 -9.66 4.16 -6.58
N ILE A 57 -9.50 3.93 -7.89
CA ILE A 57 -8.58 4.67 -8.74
C ILE A 57 -9.40 5.42 -9.78
N LYS A 58 -9.20 6.74 -9.86
CA LYS A 58 -9.80 7.58 -10.90
C LYS A 58 -8.80 7.75 -12.03
N THR A 59 -9.24 7.47 -13.25
CA THR A 59 -8.49 7.82 -14.47
C THR A 59 -8.68 9.30 -14.81
N GLU A 60 -7.81 9.86 -15.64
CA GLU A 60 -7.90 11.26 -16.11
C GLU A 60 -9.23 11.55 -16.82
N ASP A 61 -9.82 10.54 -17.47
CA ASP A 61 -11.13 10.60 -18.12
C ASP A 61 -12.31 10.42 -17.14
N ASN A 62 -12.07 10.39 -15.83
CA ASN A 62 -13.06 10.10 -14.79
C ASN A 62 -13.81 8.76 -14.95
N ARG A 63 -13.29 7.83 -15.77
CA ARG A 63 -13.85 6.49 -15.89
C ARG A 63 -13.42 5.67 -14.69
N GLU A 64 -14.40 5.19 -13.92
CA GLU A 64 -14.15 4.24 -12.85
C GLU A 64 -13.73 2.88 -13.42
N THR A 65 -12.77 2.24 -12.77
CA THR A 65 -12.33 0.88 -13.09
C THR A 65 -13.46 -0.11 -12.84
N ARG A 66 -13.61 -1.10 -13.73
CA ARG A 66 -14.73 -2.06 -13.72
C ARG A 66 -14.82 -2.90 -12.45
N SER A 67 -13.67 -3.17 -11.82
CA SER A 67 -13.58 -3.85 -10.53
C SER A 67 -12.47 -3.25 -9.67
N ALA A 68 -12.49 -3.53 -8.36
CA ALA A 68 -11.42 -3.13 -7.46
C ALA A 68 -10.08 -3.86 -7.75
N LYS A 69 -10.15 -5.07 -8.31
CA LYS A 69 -8.96 -5.79 -8.81
C LYS A 69 -8.35 -5.04 -10.00
N ASP A 70 -9.17 -4.58 -10.95
CA ASP A 70 -8.71 -3.75 -12.07
C ASP A 70 -8.15 -2.42 -11.59
N ALA A 71 -8.75 -1.84 -10.55
CA ALA A 71 -8.23 -0.64 -9.89
C ALA A 71 -6.83 -0.85 -9.34
N LEU A 72 -6.62 -1.97 -8.62
CA LEU A 72 -5.30 -2.32 -8.09
C LEU A 72 -4.29 -2.57 -9.22
N LEU A 73 -4.70 -3.26 -10.29
CA LEU A 73 -3.84 -3.53 -11.45
C LEU A 73 -3.40 -2.23 -12.11
N LEU A 74 -4.36 -1.33 -12.37
CA LEU A 74 -4.10 -0.01 -12.93
C LEU A 74 -3.16 0.80 -12.03
N TRP A 75 -3.36 0.77 -10.71
CA TRP A 75 -2.46 1.44 -9.77
C TRP A 75 -1.03 0.91 -9.89
N CYS A 76 -0.85 -0.42 -9.96
CA CYS A 76 0.47 -1.02 -10.13
C CYS A 76 1.12 -0.53 -11.42
N GLN A 77 0.41 -0.62 -12.54
CA GLN A 77 0.87 -0.16 -13.86
C GLN A 77 1.26 1.31 -13.86
N MET A 78 0.43 2.19 -13.29
CA MET A 78 0.73 3.62 -13.18
C MET A 78 1.98 3.89 -12.34
N LYS A 79 2.20 3.11 -11.27
CA LYS A 79 3.36 3.28 -10.39
C LYS A 79 4.65 2.73 -10.98
N THR A 80 4.56 1.67 -11.78
CA THR A 80 5.72 1.04 -12.42
C THR A 80 5.95 1.51 -13.86
N ALA A 81 5.14 2.43 -14.38
CA ALA A 81 5.36 3.03 -15.70
C ALA A 81 6.77 3.64 -15.80
N GLY A 82 7.50 3.30 -16.86
CA GLY A 82 8.88 3.77 -17.09
C GLY A 82 9.98 2.99 -16.38
N TYR A 83 9.67 1.94 -15.62
CA TYR A 83 10.70 1.01 -15.14
C TYR A 83 11.05 0.00 -16.25
N PRO A 84 12.34 -0.19 -16.56
CA PRO A 84 12.76 -1.13 -17.57
C PRO A 84 12.36 -2.54 -17.18
N GLU A 85 11.93 -3.32 -18.17
CA GLU A 85 11.56 -4.73 -18.04
C GLU A 85 10.34 -5.04 -17.13
N VAL A 86 9.74 -4.03 -16.49
CA VAL A 86 8.54 -4.20 -15.65
C VAL A 86 7.28 -3.95 -16.47
N ASN A 87 6.54 -5.02 -16.77
CA ASN A 87 5.26 -4.96 -17.47
C ASN A 87 4.21 -5.78 -16.71
N ILE A 88 3.41 -5.12 -15.86
CA ILE A 88 2.43 -5.79 -15.01
C ILE A 88 1.13 -5.99 -15.79
N GLN A 89 0.76 -7.24 -16.03
CA GLN A 89 -0.44 -7.62 -16.79
C GLN A 89 -1.41 -8.49 -15.98
N ASN A 90 -0.94 -9.09 -14.88
CA ASN A 90 -1.72 -9.97 -14.01
C ASN A 90 -1.17 -9.93 -12.58
N PHE A 91 -1.80 -10.69 -11.67
CA PHE A 91 -1.31 -10.91 -10.31
C PHE A 91 -0.72 -12.30 -10.12
N THR A 92 -0.08 -12.84 -11.16
CA THR A 92 0.64 -14.12 -11.11
C THR A 92 2.04 -13.94 -11.68
N THR A 93 2.24 -14.32 -12.94
CA THR A 93 3.54 -14.38 -13.63
C THR A 93 4.22 -13.04 -13.79
N SER A 94 3.48 -11.92 -13.80
CA SER A 94 4.06 -10.56 -13.87
C SER A 94 4.91 -10.18 -12.65
N TRP A 95 4.81 -10.93 -11.55
CA TRP A 95 5.47 -10.65 -10.28
C TRP A 95 6.62 -11.62 -9.97
N ARG A 96 6.75 -12.68 -10.78
CA ARG A 96 7.65 -13.83 -10.55
C ARG A 96 9.13 -13.44 -10.45
N ASP A 97 9.56 -12.45 -11.23
CA ASP A 97 10.96 -12.01 -11.25
C ASP A 97 11.31 -11.02 -10.12
N GLY A 98 10.33 -10.63 -9.29
CA GLY A 98 10.49 -9.69 -8.19
C GLY A 98 10.70 -8.22 -8.58
N LEU A 99 10.84 -7.89 -9.87
CA LEU A 99 11.10 -6.51 -10.30
C LEU A 99 9.89 -5.60 -10.03
N ALA A 100 8.67 -6.11 -10.20
CA ALA A 100 7.44 -5.37 -9.92
C ALA A 100 7.37 -4.88 -8.46
N PHE A 101 7.71 -5.73 -7.49
CA PHE A 101 7.73 -5.34 -6.07
C PHE A 101 8.80 -4.27 -5.78
N ASN A 102 10.02 -4.47 -6.31
CA ASN A 102 11.10 -3.48 -6.16
C ASN A 102 10.75 -2.13 -6.80
N ALA A 103 10.10 -2.14 -7.96
CA ALA A 103 9.68 -0.92 -8.66
C ALA A 103 8.63 -0.14 -7.86
N LEU A 104 7.67 -0.84 -7.23
CA LEU A 104 6.68 -0.21 -6.34
C LEU A 104 7.35 0.47 -5.14
N ILE A 105 8.33 -0.18 -4.51
CA ILE A 105 9.09 0.40 -3.39
C ILE A 105 9.90 1.61 -3.88
N HIS A 106 10.72 1.43 -4.92
CA HIS A 106 11.59 2.49 -5.46
C HIS A 106 10.79 3.72 -5.93
N ARG A 107 9.60 3.54 -6.52
CA ARG A 107 8.76 4.65 -6.97
C ARG A 107 8.35 5.58 -5.83
N HIS A 108 8.16 5.04 -4.63
CA HIS A 108 7.72 5.81 -3.46
C HIS A 108 8.87 6.18 -2.52
N ARG A 109 9.92 5.35 -2.48
CA ARG A 109 11.11 5.48 -1.63
C ARG A 109 12.36 5.09 -2.43
N PRO A 110 12.83 5.97 -3.33
CA PRO A 110 13.97 5.67 -4.20
C PRO A 110 15.27 5.47 -3.41
N ASP A 111 15.33 5.99 -2.18
CA ASP A 111 16.44 5.84 -1.26
C ASP A 111 16.64 4.40 -0.73
N LEU A 112 15.63 3.52 -0.86
CA LEU A 112 15.66 2.18 -0.28
C LEU A 112 16.11 1.07 -1.25
N ILE A 113 16.11 1.32 -2.55
CA ILE A 113 16.35 0.29 -3.58
C ILE A 113 17.22 0.88 -4.68
N ASP A 114 18.34 0.24 -5.01
CA ASP A 114 19.09 0.57 -6.23
C ASP A 114 18.57 -0.25 -7.40
N PHE A 115 17.50 0.24 -8.04
CA PHE A 115 16.77 -0.55 -9.05
C PHE A 115 17.63 -0.91 -10.27
N HIS A 116 18.59 -0.07 -10.64
CA HIS A 116 19.43 -0.28 -11.83
C HIS A 116 20.36 -1.49 -11.71
N LYS A 117 20.58 -2.01 -10.50
CA LYS A 117 21.36 -3.23 -10.26
C LYS A 117 20.53 -4.50 -10.36
N LEU A 118 19.21 -4.40 -10.47
CA LEU A 118 18.32 -5.55 -10.51
C LEU A 118 18.15 -6.05 -11.95
N THR A 119 18.07 -7.37 -12.09
CA THR A 119 17.90 -8.05 -13.38
C THR A 119 16.91 -9.19 -13.25
N LYS A 120 16.19 -9.51 -14.33
CA LYS A 120 15.18 -10.59 -14.35
C LYS A 120 15.72 -11.97 -13.99
N SER A 121 16.98 -12.25 -14.32
CA SER A 121 17.61 -13.54 -14.08
C SER A 121 17.82 -13.84 -12.60
N ASN A 122 17.76 -12.84 -11.72
CA ASN A 122 18.00 -12.99 -10.29
C ASN A 122 16.71 -12.89 -9.45
N ALA A 123 15.66 -13.58 -9.90
CA ALA A 123 14.30 -13.50 -9.35
C ALA A 123 14.20 -13.69 -7.83
N THR A 124 14.78 -14.79 -7.31
CA THR A 124 14.76 -15.09 -5.87
C THR A 124 15.41 -13.98 -5.04
N TYR A 125 16.54 -13.43 -5.49
CA TYR A 125 17.19 -12.30 -4.83
C TYR A 125 16.30 -11.05 -4.87
N ASN A 126 15.72 -10.72 -6.02
CA ASN A 126 14.87 -9.55 -6.18
C ASN A 126 13.66 -9.62 -5.24
N LEU A 127 12.99 -10.77 -5.16
CA LEU A 127 11.87 -11.02 -4.25
C LEU A 127 12.29 -10.87 -2.80
N GLN A 128 13.37 -11.55 -2.39
CA GLN A 128 13.90 -11.49 -1.04
C GLN A 128 14.26 -10.05 -0.63
N GLN A 129 14.90 -9.29 -1.53
CA GLN A 129 15.25 -7.90 -1.30
C GLN A 129 14.00 -7.04 -1.07
N ALA A 130 13.00 -7.15 -1.96
CA ALA A 130 11.76 -6.38 -1.83
C ALA A 130 11.03 -6.71 -0.52
N PHE A 131 10.92 -7.99 -0.17
CA PHE A 131 10.19 -8.45 1.01
C PHE A 131 10.92 -8.04 2.30
N ASN A 132 12.25 -8.14 2.33
CA ASN A 132 13.07 -7.66 3.45
C ASN A 132 12.96 -6.15 3.63
N THR A 133 13.08 -5.39 2.54
CA THR A 133 12.97 -3.92 2.60
C THR A 133 11.58 -3.50 3.04
N ALA A 134 10.53 -4.15 2.55
CA ALA A 134 9.15 -3.85 2.96
C ALA A 134 8.94 -4.08 4.46
N GLU A 135 9.44 -5.18 5.02
CA GLU A 135 9.32 -5.47 6.44
C GLU A 135 10.16 -4.51 7.29
N GLN A 136 11.45 -4.40 7.00
CA GLN A 136 12.40 -3.69 7.85
C GLN A 136 12.25 -2.16 7.78
N GLN A 137 11.91 -1.63 6.60
CA GLN A 137 11.90 -0.18 6.35
C GLN A 137 10.49 0.40 6.28
N LEU A 138 9.48 -0.40 5.91
CA LEU A 138 8.10 0.06 5.77
C LEU A 138 7.16 -0.54 6.84
N GLY A 139 7.59 -1.57 7.57
CA GLY A 139 6.76 -2.27 8.57
C GLY A 139 5.68 -3.16 7.96
N LEU A 140 5.83 -3.58 6.69
CA LEU A 140 4.93 -4.49 6.01
C LEU A 140 5.34 -5.94 6.29
N SER A 141 4.52 -6.69 7.02
CA SER A 141 4.76 -8.13 7.28
C SER A 141 4.97 -8.90 5.97
N LYS A 142 5.97 -9.78 5.94
CA LYS A 142 6.17 -10.70 4.80
C LYS A 142 5.06 -11.73 4.77
N LEU A 143 4.22 -11.67 3.73
CA LEU A 143 3.12 -12.62 3.55
C LEU A 143 3.46 -13.75 2.58
N LEU A 144 4.56 -13.61 1.83
CA LEU A 144 4.96 -14.51 0.76
C LEU A 144 6.42 -14.87 0.95
N ASP A 145 6.75 -16.12 0.64
CA ASP A 145 8.11 -16.58 0.49
C ASP A 145 8.56 -16.47 -0.98
N PRO A 146 9.83 -16.14 -1.27
CA PRO A 146 10.32 -16.00 -2.64
C PRO A 146 10.08 -17.22 -3.53
N GLU A 147 10.17 -18.43 -2.99
CA GLU A 147 9.96 -19.69 -3.69
C GLU A 147 8.51 -19.89 -4.17
N ASP A 148 7.53 -19.42 -3.39
CA ASP A 148 6.11 -19.51 -3.73
C ASP A 148 5.70 -18.49 -4.82
N VAL A 149 6.55 -17.48 -5.03
CA VAL A 149 6.36 -16.49 -6.09
C VAL A 149 7.20 -16.83 -7.32
N ASN A 150 8.43 -17.31 -7.14
CA ASN A 150 9.35 -17.69 -8.22
C ASN A 150 9.06 -19.11 -8.74
N MET A 151 7.82 -19.38 -9.13
CA MET A 151 7.37 -20.65 -9.68
C MET A 151 6.55 -20.46 -10.96
N GLU A 152 6.21 -21.56 -11.63
CA GLU A 152 5.49 -21.51 -12.91
C GLU A 152 4.12 -20.83 -12.79
N ASP A 153 3.36 -21.18 -11.76
CA ASP A 153 2.00 -20.68 -11.53
C ASP A 153 1.83 -20.17 -10.08
N PRO A 154 2.25 -18.92 -9.78
CA PRO A 154 2.09 -18.33 -8.46
C PRO A 154 0.62 -18.09 -8.12
N ASP A 155 0.22 -18.32 -6.86
CA ASP A 155 -1.18 -18.12 -6.44
C ASP A 155 -1.60 -16.65 -6.51
N GLU A 156 -2.61 -16.38 -7.35
CA GLU A 156 -3.06 -15.03 -7.62
C GLU A 156 -3.56 -14.30 -6.36
N LYS A 157 -4.29 -15.01 -5.50
CA LYS A 157 -4.89 -14.43 -4.30
C LYS A 157 -3.82 -14.00 -3.30
N SER A 158 -2.76 -14.78 -3.18
CA SER A 158 -1.62 -14.50 -2.30
C SER A 158 -0.86 -13.27 -2.80
N ILE A 159 -0.57 -13.18 -4.10
CA ILE A 159 0.04 -11.99 -4.70
C ILE A 159 -0.84 -10.75 -4.50
N ILE A 160 -2.14 -10.82 -4.82
CA ILE A 160 -3.07 -9.69 -4.61
C ILE A 160 -3.05 -9.26 -3.14
N THR A 161 -3.15 -10.20 -2.20
CA THR A 161 -3.19 -9.90 -0.76
C THR A 161 -1.96 -9.11 -0.34
N TYR A 162 -0.78 -9.51 -0.81
CA TYR A 162 0.44 -8.81 -0.46
C TYR A 162 0.54 -7.44 -1.17
N VAL A 163 0.21 -7.35 -2.45
CA VAL A 163 0.23 -6.09 -3.21
C VAL A 163 -0.76 -5.05 -2.64
N VAL A 164 -1.91 -5.49 -2.13
CA VAL A 164 -2.88 -4.62 -1.44
C VAL A 164 -2.27 -3.98 -0.18
N SER A 165 -1.40 -4.71 0.54
CA SER A 165 -0.70 -4.14 1.69
C SER A 165 0.20 -2.96 1.30
N PHE A 166 0.92 -3.06 0.17
CA PHE A 166 1.71 -1.94 -0.39
C PHE A 166 0.82 -0.77 -0.81
N TYR A 167 -0.30 -1.05 -1.48
CA TYR A 167 -1.25 -0.02 -1.88
C TYR A 167 -1.74 0.81 -0.69
N HIS A 168 -2.22 0.15 0.37
CA HIS A 168 -2.76 0.84 1.54
C HIS A 168 -1.68 1.64 2.27
N TYR A 169 -0.49 1.07 2.42
CA TYR A 169 0.64 1.76 3.03
C TYR A 169 0.99 3.05 2.27
N PHE A 170 1.26 2.96 0.96
CA PHE A 170 1.68 4.13 0.19
C PHE A 170 0.55 5.15 -0.01
N SER A 171 -0.71 4.69 -0.07
CA SER A 171 -1.88 5.58 -0.11
C SER A 171 -2.04 6.36 1.19
N LYS A 172 -1.87 5.70 2.34
CA LYS A 172 -1.87 6.35 3.66
C LYS A 172 -0.74 7.36 3.79
N MET A 173 0.48 7.00 3.38
CA MET A 173 1.62 7.93 3.38
C MET A 173 1.35 9.18 2.53
N LYS A 174 0.79 9.01 1.33
CA LYS A 174 0.44 10.14 0.45
C LYS A 174 -0.62 11.04 1.09
N ALA A 175 -1.65 10.47 1.72
CA ALA A 175 -2.70 11.23 2.40
C ALA A 175 -2.13 12.10 3.52
N LEU A 176 -1.29 11.52 4.38
CA LEU A 176 -0.63 12.24 5.49
C LEU A 176 0.28 13.37 4.99
N ALA A 177 1.04 13.14 3.90
CA ALA A 177 1.89 14.17 3.32
C ALA A 177 1.08 15.35 2.74
N VAL A 178 -0.10 15.09 2.16
CA VAL A 178 -0.99 16.14 1.66
C VAL A 178 -1.63 16.91 2.81
N GLU A 179 -2.05 16.23 3.88
CA GLU A 179 -2.63 16.86 5.06
C GLU A 179 -1.63 17.76 5.79
N GLY A 180 -0.39 17.29 6.02
CA GLY A 180 0.67 18.11 6.63
C GLY A 180 0.99 19.37 5.82
N LYS A 181 0.97 19.29 4.49
CA LYS A 181 1.14 20.46 3.60
C LYS A 181 -0.02 21.45 3.69
N ARG A 182 -1.26 20.98 3.95
CA ARG A 182 -2.43 21.85 4.13
C ARG A 182 -2.37 22.59 5.46
N ILE A 183 -1.96 21.91 6.53
CA ILE A 183 -1.80 22.53 7.85
C ILE A 183 -0.69 23.59 7.83
N GLY A 184 0.46 23.30 7.19
CA GLY A 184 1.56 24.26 7.07
C GLY A 184 1.23 25.52 6.26
N LYS A 185 0.23 25.48 5.36
CA LYS A 185 -0.26 26.64 4.61
C LYS A 185 -1.24 27.52 5.39
N ASN A 186 -1.82 27.01 6.48
CA ASN A 186 -2.83 27.71 7.27
C ASN A 186 -2.28 28.38 8.53
N ILE A 187 -0.95 28.42 8.71
CA ILE A 187 -0.32 29.23 9.75
C ILE A 187 -0.29 30.68 9.23
N PRO A 188 -1.04 31.63 9.82
CA PRO A 188 -0.92 33.02 9.45
C PRO A 188 0.50 33.47 9.78
N SER A 189 1.20 34.05 8.82
CA SER A 189 2.44 34.79 9.04
C SER A 189 2.15 36.05 9.84
N GLN A 190 1.88 35.91 11.13
CA GLN A 190 1.85 36.99 12.11
C GLN A 190 2.89 36.69 13.19
N LEU A 191 4.15 36.73 12.80
CA LEU A 191 5.21 37.11 13.72
C LEU A 191 5.34 38.64 13.60
N PRO A 192 5.03 39.43 14.65
CA PRO A 192 5.25 40.87 14.60
C PRO A 192 6.74 41.13 14.45
N ARG A 193 7.15 41.78 13.36
CA ARG A 193 8.49 42.39 13.29
C ARG A 193 8.53 43.49 14.33
N THR A 194 9.22 43.27 15.44
CA THR A 194 9.50 44.32 16.43
C THR A 194 10.39 45.37 15.76
N SER A 195 9.80 46.50 15.38
CA SER A 195 10.53 47.70 14.96
C SER A 195 11.23 48.31 16.17
N HIS A 196 12.56 48.23 16.21
CA HIS A 196 13.37 49.08 17.09
C HIS A 196 13.47 50.48 16.47
N PRO A 197 13.08 51.57 17.16
CA PRO A 197 13.36 52.92 16.70
C PRO A 197 14.82 53.28 16.99
N ARG A 198 15.58 53.67 15.94
CA ARG A 198 16.91 54.27 16.06
C ARG A 198 16.78 55.68 16.63
N GLY A 199 17.22 55.89 17.87
CA GLY A 199 17.56 57.21 18.39
C GLY A 199 18.95 57.62 17.87
N GLY A 200 18.99 58.52 16.89
CA GLY A 200 20.22 59.10 16.36
C GLY A 200 20.19 60.62 16.52
N ILE A 201 20.83 61.12 17.57
CA ILE A 201 21.07 62.56 17.80
C ILE A 201 22.18 63.00 16.83
N THR A 202 21.84 63.81 15.83
CA THR A 202 22.83 64.48 14.98
C THR A 202 23.39 65.69 15.71
N ARG A 203 24.65 65.61 16.17
CA ARG A 203 25.43 66.80 16.54
C ARG A 203 26.16 67.33 15.31
N ASN A 204 25.86 68.58 14.96
CA ASN A 204 26.61 69.41 14.04
C ASN A 204 28.05 69.59 14.51
N ILE A 205 29.02 69.35 13.62
CA ILE A 205 30.37 69.92 13.70
C ILE A 205 30.74 70.41 12.28
N PRO A 206 31.06 71.71 12.09
CA PRO A 206 31.51 72.23 10.80
C PRO A 206 33.05 72.26 10.69
N THR A 207 33.57 71.73 9.55
CA THR A 207 34.72 72.15 8.66
C THR A 207 36.04 72.69 9.28
N PRO A 208 37.13 73.00 8.51
CA PRO A 208 37.48 72.75 7.09
C PRO A 208 38.91 72.16 6.88
N TRP A 209 39.25 72.00 5.58
CA TRP A 209 40.52 71.67 4.90
C TRP A 209 40.72 70.19 4.53
#